data_AF-W7BP40-F1
#
_entry.id   AF-W7BP40-F1
#
_cell.length_a   1.000
_cell.length_b   1.000
_cell.length_c   1.000
_cell.angle_alpha   90.00
_cell.angle_beta   90.00
_cell.angle_gamma   90.00
#
_symmetry.space_group_name_H-M   'P 1'
#
loop_
_entity.id
_entity.type
_entity.pdbx_description
1 polymer ?
#
loop_
_entity_poly.entity_id
_entity_poly.type
_entity_poly.pdbx_seq_one_letter_code
_entity_poly.pdbx_strand_id
1 'polypeptide(L)' 'MKKRLGKLLIVCAFASVLILTLTPEKAEAKYYGNGVSCSKKKCSVNWGQAWTEGIKRWGNNLFGSVSG' A
#
# COMPACT_ATOMS: atom_id res chain seq x y z
N MET A 1 -44.32 -4.44 -16.77
CA MET A 1 -43.12 -5.02 -16.09
C MET A 1 -41.79 -4.53 -16.68
N LYS A 2 -41.60 -4.46 -18.00
CA LYS A 2 -40.36 -3.95 -18.67
C LYS A 2 -39.86 -2.57 -18.20
N LYS A 3 -40.76 -1.63 -17.89
CA LYS A 3 -40.41 -0.27 -17.43
C LYS A 3 -39.75 -0.23 -16.04
N ARG A 4 -40.01 -1.23 -15.18
CA ARG A 4 -39.40 -1.31 -13.83
C ARG A 4 -38.00 -1.91 -13.88
N LEU A 5 -37.76 -2.85 -14.80
CA LEU A 5 -36.45 -3.44 -15.06
C LEU A 5 -35.45 -2.38 -15.59
N GLY A 6 -35.88 -1.54 -16.53
CA GLY A 6 -35.02 -0.48 -17.09
C GLY A 6 -34.60 0.56 -16.04
N LYS A 7 -35.51 0.96 -15.15
CA LYS A 7 -35.19 1.89 -14.04
C LYS A 7 -34.18 1.31 -13.07
N LEU A 8 -34.26 0.01 -12.77
CA LEU A 8 -33.31 -0.67 -11.89
C LEU A 8 -31.90 -0.74 -12.52
N LEU A 9 -31.82 -1.04 -13.82
CA LEU A 9 -30.54 -1.07 -14.54
C LEU A 9 -29.86 0.30 -14.57
N ILE A 10 -30.64 1.37 -14.78
CA ILE A 10 -30.14 2.74 -14.76
C ILE A 10 -29.58 3.10 -13.38
N VAL A 11 -30.30 2.79 -12.30
CA VAL A 11 -29.84 3.06 -10.93
C VAL A 11 -28.55 2.30 -10.62
N CYS A 12 -28.45 1.02 -11.01
CA CYS A 12 -27.23 0.24 -10.80
C CYS A 12 -26.02 0.82 -11.55
N ALA A 13 -26.22 1.32 -12.79
CA ALA A 13 -25.16 1.92 -13.58
C ALA A 13 -24.64 3.24 -12.96
N PHE A 14 -25.52 4.08 -12.43
CA PHE A 14 -25.09 5.30 -11.73
C PHE A 14 -24.43 4.99 -10.38
N ALA A 15 -24.93 4.00 -9.65
CA ALA A 15 -24.35 3.57 -8.38
C ALA A 15 -22.91 3.05 -8.55
N SER A 16 -22.64 2.24 -9.59
CA SER A 16 -21.29 1.72 -9.82
C SER A 16 -20.29 2.80 -10.23
N VAL A 17 -20.69 3.76 -11.07
CA VAL A 17 -19.84 4.93 -11.43
C VAL A 17 -19.54 5.78 -10.21
N LEU A 18 -20.54 6.06 -9.37
CA LEU A 18 -20.37 6.84 -8.15
C LEU A 18 -19.39 6.15 -7.19
N ILE A 19 -19.51 4.82 -7.00
CA ILE A 19 -18.60 4.03 -6.17
C ILE A 19 -17.16 4.08 -6.70
N LEU A 20 -16.95 3.98 -8.02
CA LEU A 20 -15.62 4.07 -8.64
C LEU A 20 -14.97 5.47 -8.47
N THR A 21 -15.75 6.55 -8.47
CA THR A 21 -15.22 7.91 -8.31
C THR A 21 -14.92 8.29 -6.87
N LEU A 22 -15.58 7.64 -5.89
CA LEU A 22 -15.45 7.96 -4.47
C LEU A 22 -14.41 7.10 -3.75
N THR A 23 -13.93 6.02 -4.35
CA THR A 23 -12.83 5.25 -3.77
C THR A 23 -11.51 5.97 -4.04
N PRO A 24 -10.82 6.49 -3.00
CA PRO A 24 -9.44 6.93 -3.20
C PRO A 24 -8.66 5.70 -3.67
N GLU A 25 -7.96 5.81 -4.81
CA GLU A 25 -6.99 4.80 -5.22
C GLU A 25 -6.17 4.43 -3.98
N LYS A 26 -6.24 3.16 -3.57
CA LYS A 26 -5.45 2.64 -2.47
C LYS A 26 -3.99 2.90 -2.83
N ALA A 27 -3.43 3.98 -2.30
CA ALA A 27 -2.07 4.38 -2.56
C ALA A 27 -1.18 3.36 -1.88
N GLU A 28 -0.84 2.30 -2.61
CA GLU A 28 0.09 1.28 -2.15
C GLU A 28 1.41 1.98 -1.85
N ALA A 29 1.79 1.99 -0.56
CA ALA A 29 3.06 2.55 -0.14
C ALA A 29 4.15 1.55 -0.54
N LYS A 30 4.99 1.94 -1.50
CA LYS A 30 6.11 1.13 -1.97
C LYS A 30 7.24 1.19 -0.94
N TYR A 31 7.75 0.04 -0.52
CA TYR A 31 8.88 -0.08 0.40
C TYR A 31 10.20 -0.02 -0.37
N TYR A 32 11.12 0.84 0.08
CA TYR A 32 12.42 1.08 -0.57
C TYR A 32 13.61 0.54 0.23
N GLY A 33 13.36 -0.08 1.39
CA GLY A 33 14.40 -0.61 2.28
C GLY A 33 14.76 0.35 3.40
N ASN A 34 15.41 -0.19 4.45
CA ASN A 34 15.94 0.57 5.58
C ASN A 34 14.87 1.44 6.28
N GLY A 35 13.64 0.92 6.39
CA GLY A 35 12.49 1.59 7.00
C GLY A 35 11.84 2.68 6.15
N VAL A 36 12.30 2.92 4.92
CA VAL A 36 11.73 3.95 4.03
C VAL A 36 10.59 3.37 3.21
N SER A 37 9.42 4.00 3.30
CA SER A 37 8.27 3.70 2.44
C SER A 37 7.75 4.97 1.81
N CYS A 38 7.43 4.93 0.52
CA CYS A 38 6.86 6.06 -0.20
C CYS A 38 5.50 5.70 -0.77
N SER A 39 4.52 6.53 -0.46
CA SER A 39 3.25 6.60 -1.17
C SER A 39 3.35 7.62 -2.31
N LYS A 40 2.36 7.66 -3.21
CA LYS A 40 2.29 8.62 -4.33
C LYS A 40 2.42 10.10 -3.90
N LYS A 41 2.16 10.43 -2.63
CA LYS A 41 2.15 11.81 -2.13
C LYS A 41 3.24 12.12 -1.12
N LYS A 42 3.75 11.12 -0.39
CA LYS A 42 4.64 11.31 0.77
C LYS A 42 5.54 10.10 0.97
N CYS A 43 6.79 10.37 1.33
CA CYS A 43 7.71 9.37 1.86
C CYS A 43 7.77 9.47 3.38
N SER A 44 7.72 8.32 4.04
CA SER A 44 7.78 8.19 5.50
C SER A 44 8.91 7.23 5.85
N VAL A 45 9.64 7.59 6.90
CA VAL A 45 10.69 6.74 7.47
C VAL A 45 10.18 6.16 8.78
N ASN A 46 10.07 4.84 8.83
CA ASN A 46 9.83 4.12 10.07
C ASN A 46 11.18 3.84 10.74
N TRP A 47 11.54 4.69 11.71
CA TRP A 47 12.80 4.59 12.43
C TRP A 47 12.95 3.30 13.23
N GLY A 48 11.87 2.73 13.76
CA GLY A 48 11.93 1.45 14.49
C GLY A 48 12.27 0.29 13.56
N GLN A 49 11.68 0.27 12.36
CA GLN A 49 12.01 -0.71 11.34
C GLN A 49 13.43 -0.50 10.78
N ALA A 50 13.81 0.75 10.51
CA ALA A 50 15.16 1.11 10.05
C ALA A 50 16.24 0.66 11.04
N TRP A 51 16.01 0.88 12.33
CA TRP A 51 16.91 0.45 13.40
C TRP A 51 17.03 -1.08 13.46
N THR A 52 15.91 -1.78 13.38
CA THR A 52 15.87 -3.25 13.41
C THR A 52 16.62 -3.86 12.22
N GLU A 53 16.42 -3.33 11.01
CA GLU A 53 17.15 -3.76 9.81
C GLU A 53 18.65 -3.43 9.91
N GLY A 54 18.99 -2.26 10.47
CA GLY A 54 20.36 -1.86 10.75
C GLY A 54 21.08 -2.84 11.68
N ILE A 55 20.45 -3.24 12.79
CA ILE A 55 21.01 -4.23 13.73
C ILE A 55 21.19 -5.58 13.05
N LYS A 56 20.21 -6.06 12.27
CA LYS A 56 20.34 -7.33 11.54
C LYS A 56 21.52 -7.30 10.58
N ARG A 57 21.66 -6.22 9.81
CA ARG A 57 22.76 -6.05 8.88
C ARG A 57 24.10 -5.98 9.61
N TRP A 58 24.19 -5.23 10.71
CA TRP A 58 25.39 -5.15 11.52
C TRP A 58 25.77 -6.50 12.13
N GLY A 59 24.80 -7.22 12.73
CA GLY A 59 24.99 -8.56 13.27
C GLY A 59 25.45 -9.56 12.21
N ASN A 60 24.86 -9.55 11.01
CA ASN A 60 25.29 -10.43 9.92
C ASN A 60 26.73 -10.11 9.46
N ASN A 61 27.15 -8.84 9.43
CA ASN A 61 28.52 -8.49 9.07
C ASN A 61 29.54 -8.83 10.18
N LEU A 62 29.13 -8.81 11.44
CA LEU A 62 29.98 -9.17 12.57
C LEU A 62 30.10 -10.68 12.78
N PHE A 63 28.98 -11.39 12.79
CA PHE A 63 28.95 -12.82 13.09
C PHE A 63 29.04 -13.71 11.84
N GLY A 64 28.61 -13.20 10.68
CA GLY A 64 28.85 -13.86 9.39
C GLY A 64 30.31 -13.80 8.96
N SER A 65 31.08 -12.81 9.40
CA SER A 65 32.53 -12.73 9.15
C SER A 65 33.37 -13.56 10.13
N VAL A 66 32.78 -14.05 11.23
CA VAL A 66 33.44 -14.92 12.23
C VAL A 66 33.16 -16.40 11.96
N SER A 67 32.21 -16.72 11.08
CA SER A 67 31.83 -18.09 10.69
C SER A 67 32.40 -18.53 9.33
N GLY A 68 33.35 -17.77 8.78
CA GLY A 68 34.12 -18.12 7.57
C GLY A 68 35.49 -18.69 7.89
#